data_AF-A0A6A3P7B5-F1
#
_entry.id   AF-A0A6A3P7B5-F1
#
_cell.length_a   1.000
_cell.length_b   1.000
_cell.length_c   1.000
_cell.angle_alpha   90.00
_cell.angle_beta   90.00
_cell.angle_gamma   90.00
#
_symmetry.space_group_name_H-M   'P 1'
#
loop_
_entity.id
_entity.type
_entity.pdbx_description
1 polymer ?
#
loop_
_entity_poly.entity_id
_entity_poly.type
_entity_poly.pdbx_seq_one_letter_code
_entity_poly.pdbx_strand_id
1 'polypeptide(L)'
;MSLWVHSTLENWDLSDVARLNLPHSIQKLNLVKCKLTAIPDEVRALENLRELNLAENELGLLDGAFAASATITKLNASHNVLSAYNASFPLLTTLDLSANALTEFPNAVFASSQLDSFRIAGNGFEIAAMSTAQYDFFAGLSDFQAGFADVSSCTTGSLVYLQGKGVCRLDIAAAEDPAIVMRDHGADKAEEPATPMATVGVVIPDLPIPNNTTKKYIIAAIIVLVVVGMIAGVVALISLGVVGGVARAVYDYIGRWQKKRHREGIHEDTPLFFDQAARASYQKEMEAVEKLFPSNDPVLVTWRIDYDSVTLVKKLAQGAFGEVWLGQYRNARVAVKRLIQEQFVGVAWTKLVDMLAVIEYMDGGDLRTLLDKKSPKRLPWAEGGIKLQYARDTIDAIVYLHSLSPVIIHRDLKSRNILLDSKKGAKLGDFGVSATKRQNDMTAGVGTTRWLAPEIARGEGKYTEAVDVYSFGIILSELDTHQLPFADAKTHGTGIPLNDMAILQGVSSGELVVTMSPTCPRNLEALARRCMSLDPSQRPLAAQVAYELRKPDLLL
;
A
#
# COMPACT_ATOMS: atom_id res chain seq x y z
N MET A 1 11.70 12.69 -31.92
CA MET A 1 10.48 13.53 -31.88
C MET A 1 9.49 12.81 -30.97
N SER A 2 9.70 12.88 -29.66
CA SER A 2 9.07 11.94 -28.70
C SER A 2 9.16 12.47 -27.27
N LEU A 3 8.80 13.75 -27.05
CA LEU A 3 9.17 14.43 -25.80
C LEU A 3 8.02 14.85 -24.88
N TRP A 4 6.74 14.66 -25.23
CA TRP A 4 5.64 15.15 -24.38
C TRP A 4 4.40 14.25 -24.42
N VAL A 5 4.53 13.00 -23.96
CA VAL A 5 3.36 12.11 -23.72
C VAL A 5 2.76 12.37 -22.34
N HIS A 6 3.59 12.84 -21.40
CA HIS A 6 3.22 13.13 -20.03
C HIS A 6 3.71 14.54 -19.66
N SER A 7 2.84 15.32 -19.04
CA SER A 7 3.16 16.65 -18.51
C SER A 7 2.63 16.78 -17.08
N THR A 8 3.48 17.24 -16.17
CA THR A 8 3.12 17.49 -14.77
C THR A 8 3.52 18.91 -14.38
N LEU A 9 2.54 19.68 -13.91
CA LEU A 9 2.70 20.96 -13.24
C LEU A 9 2.11 20.80 -11.84
N GLU A 10 2.97 20.90 -10.82
CA GLU A 10 2.58 20.78 -9.41
C GLU A 10 3.10 21.98 -8.61
N ASN A 11 2.24 22.65 -7.84
CA ASN A 11 2.57 23.84 -7.04
C ASN A 11 2.95 25.09 -7.86
N TRP A 12 2.47 25.21 -9.10
CA TRP A 12 2.67 26.41 -9.93
C TRP A 12 1.48 27.33 -9.83
N ASP A 13 1.68 28.62 -9.53
CA ASP A 13 0.58 29.57 -9.59
C ASP A 13 0.23 29.86 -11.07
N LEU A 14 -0.85 29.24 -11.55
CA LEU A 14 -1.33 29.39 -12.94
C LEU A 14 -2.53 30.32 -13.04
N SER A 15 -2.92 31.00 -11.95
CA SER A 15 -4.10 31.87 -11.90
C SER A 15 -4.07 33.01 -12.94
N ASP A 16 -2.87 33.54 -13.23
CA ASP A 16 -2.65 34.65 -14.17
C ASP A 16 -2.05 34.20 -15.53
N VAL A 17 -1.91 32.89 -15.77
CA VAL A 17 -1.26 32.37 -16.98
C VAL A 17 -2.26 32.29 -18.13
N ALA A 18 -2.11 33.19 -19.12
CA ALA A 18 -3.01 33.26 -20.26
C ALA A 18 -2.91 32.05 -21.23
N ARG A 19 -1.76 31.38 -21.32
CA ARG A 19 -1.51 30.21 -22.19
C ARG A 19 -0.49 29.26 -21.59
N LEU A 20 -0.78 27.96 -21.63
CA LEU A 20 0.10 26.90 -21.11
C LEU A 20 1.02 26.31 -22.19
N ASN A 21 0.72 26.57 -23.48
CA ASN A 21 1.46 26.06 -24.64
C ASN A 21 1.63 24.53 -24.59
N LEU A 22 0.54 23.82 -24.29
CA LEU A 22 0.52 22.37 -24.15
C LEU A 22 0.64 21.67 -25.52
N PRO A 23 1.58 20.74 -25.72
CA PRO A 23 1.64 19.96 -26.95
C PRO A 23 0.43 19.00 -27.10
N HIS A 24 -0.14 18.94 -28.31
CA HIS A 24 -1.29 18.06 -28.63
C HIS A 24 -1.02 16.55 -28.45
N SER A 25 0.25 16.14 -28.30
CA SER A 25 0.64 14.74 -28.07
C SER A 25 0.43 14.25 -26.64
N ILE A 26 0.03 15.13 -25.71
CA ILE A 26 -0.14 14.78 -24.30
C ILE A 26 -1.26 13.75 -24.15
N GLN A 27 -0.93 12.64 -23.48
CA GLN A 27 -1.89 11.62 -23.07
C GLN A 27 -2.15 11.66 -21.56
N LYS A 28 -1.25 12.25 -20.78
CA LYS A 28 -1.37 12.33 -19.33
C LYS A 28 -1.00 13.71 -18.84
N LEU A 29 -1.95 14.42 -18.24
CA LEU A 29 -1.76 15.79 -17.75
C LEU A 29 -2.08 15.87 -16.26
N ASN A 30 -1.10 16.30 -15.47
CA ASN A 30 -1.29 16.65 -14.07
C ASN A 30 -1.14 18.16 -13.89
N LEU A 31 -2.20 18.83 -13.41
CA LEU A 31 -2.24 20.23 -13.00
C LEU A 31 -2.69 20.25 -11.53
N VAL A 32 -1.79 19.91 -10.61
CA VAL A 32 -2.13 19.73 -9.19
C VAL A 32 -1.68 20.96 -8.41
N LYS A 33 -2.54 21.48 -7.53
CA LYS A 33 -2.19 22.63 -6.69
C LYS A 33 -1.70 23.83 -7.50
N CYS A 34 -2.43 24.14 -8.56
CA CYS A 34 -2.09 25.18 -9.52
C CYS A 34 -2.91 26.47 -9.38
N LYS A 35 -3.75 26.58 -8.33
CA LYS A 35 -4.70 27.68 -8.10
C LYS A 35 -5.65 27.95 -9.27
N LEU A 36 -6.00 26.90 -10.02
CA LEU A 36 -6.93 27.03 -11.14
C LEU A 36 -8.34 27.22 -10.61
N THR A 37 -9.01 28.30 -11.01
CA THR A 37 -10.44 28.54 -10.73
C THR A 37 -11.35 28.00 -11.85
N ALA A 38 -10.78 27.81 -13.05
CA ALA A 38 -11.43 27.19 -14.20
C ALA A 38 -10.43 26.33 -15.00
N ILE A 39 -10.95 25.37 -15.76
CA ILE A 39 -10.14 24.51 -16.64
C ILE A 39 -9.79 25.30 -17.92
N PRO A 40 -8.50 25.51 -18.24
CA PRO A 40 -8.09 26.28 -19.43
C PRO A 40 -8.58 25.67 -20.74
N ASP A 41 -8.94 26.51 -21.72
CA ASP A 41 -9.43 26.06 -23.04
C ASP A 41 -8.41 25.18 -23.77
N GLU A 42 -7.11 25.44 -23.60
CA GLU A 42 -6.03 24.61 -24.15
C GLU A 42 -6.09 23.17 -23.63
N VAL A 43 -6.49 22.96 -22.37
CA VAL A 43 -6.66 21.62 -21.78
C VAL A 43 -7.90 20.93 -22.37
N ARG A 44 -8.99 21.68 -22.55
CA ARG A 44 -10.25 21.19 -23.14
C ARG A 44 -10.07 20.79 -24.61
N ALA A 45 -9.14 21.44 -25.31
CA ALA A 45 -8.81 21.19 -26.72
C ALA A 45 -7.83 20.01 -26.96
N LEU A 46 -7.29 19.37 -25.91
CA LEU A 46 -6.44 18.19 -26.08
C LEU A 46 -7.29 17.00 -26.56
N GLU A 47 -6.90 16.37 -27.66
CA GLU A 47 -7.64 15.26 -28.29
C GLU A 47 -7.15 13.88 -27.82
N ASN A 48 -5.88 13.79 -27.40
CA ASN A 48 -5.22 12.51 -27.08
C ASN A 48 -5.19 12.19 -25.58
N LEU A 49 -5.82 13.02 -24.75
CA LEU A 49 -5.74 12.92 -23.31
C LEU A 49 -6.44 11.66 -22.80
N ARG A 50 -5.75 10.90 -21.94
CA ARG A 50 -6.23 9.66 -21.31
C ARG A 50 -6.33 9.79 -19.81
N GLU A 51 -5.40 10.51 -19.18
CA GLU A 51 -5.40 10.74 -17.74
C GLU A 51 -5.30 12.25 -17.47
N LEU A 52 -6.25 12.78 -16.70
CA LEU A 52 -6.31 14.17 -16.29
C LEU A 52 -6.40 14.27 -14.76
N ASN A 53 -5.44 14.95 -14.15
CA ASN A 53 -5.43 15.21 -12.72
C ASN A 53 -5.46 16.72 -12.46
N LEU A 54 -6.53 17.17 -11.81
CA LEU A 54 -6.86 18.54 -11.46
C LEU A 54 -6.99 18.71 -9.93
N ALA A 55 -6.44 17.78 -9.15
CA ALA A 55 -6.58 17.78 -7.70
C ALA A 55 -5.99 19.04 -7.04
N GLU A 56 -6.53 19.40 -5.87
CA GLU A 56 -6.01 20.52 -5.04
C GLU A 56 -6.05 21.89 -5.74
N ASN A 57 -7.03 22.16 -6.61
CA ASN A 57 -7.24 23.47 -7.21
C ASN A 57 -8.45 24.19 -6.58
N GLU A 58 -8.91 25.27 -7.21
CA GLU A 58 -10.04 26.10 -6.77
C GLU A 58 -11.19 26.03 -7.78
N LEU A 59 -11.35 24.88 -8.45
CA LEU A 59 -12.38 24.69 -9.47
C LEU A 59 -13.76 24.67 -8.84
N GLY A 60 -14.65 25.57 -9.29
CA GLY A 60 -16.04 25.62 -8.83
C GLY A 60 -17.00 24.73 -9.62
N LEU A 61 -16.68 24.43 -10.88
CA LEU A 61 -17.54 23.67 -11.79
C LEU A 61 -16.67 22.79 -12.70
N LEU A 62 -17.16 21.57 -12.99
CA LEU A 62 -16.57 20.69 -14.00
C LEU A 62 -17.64 20.36 -15.05
N ASP A 63 -17.71 21.21 -16.06
CA ASP A 63 -18.72 21.22 -17.12
C ASP A 63 -18.08 21.36 -18.51
N GLY A 64 -18.92 21.42 -19.54
CA GLY A 64 -18.48 21.67 -20.92
C GLY A 64 -17.88 20.45 -21.63
N ALA A 65 -17.71 20.59 -22.94
CA ALA A 65 -17.18 19.52 -23.79
C ALA A 65 -15.65 19.49 -23.75
N PHE A 66 -15.10 18.28 -23.68
CA PHE A 66 -13.68 18.00 -23.88
C PHE A 66 -13.51 17.32 -25.23
N ALA A 67 -12.51 17.75 -26.02
CA ALA A 67 -12.15 17.07 -27.25
C ALA A 67 -11.76 15.60 -26.97
N ALA A 68 -11.05 15.36 -25.87
CA ALA A 68 -10.70 14.04 -25.35
C ALA A 68 -11.81 13.33 -24.54
N SER A 69 -13.07 13.76 -24.62
CA SER A 69 -14.16 13.14 -23.83
C SER A 69 -14.27 11.63 -24.05
N ALA A 70 -14.04 11.18 -25.29
CA ALA A 70 -14.07 9.77 -25.69
C ALA A 70 -12.75 9.02 -25.47
N THR A 71 -11.71 9.64 -24.88
CA THR A 71 -10.40 9.01 -24.67
C THR A 71 -9.94 9.03 -23.22
N ILE A 72 -10.46 9.94 -22.39
CA ILE A 72 -10.14 10.04 -20.97
C ILE A 72 -10.67 8.80 -20.24
N THR A 73 -9.77 8.07 -19.59
CA THR A 73 -10.07 6.90 -18.76
C THR A 73 -9.84 7.15 -17.28
N LYS A 74 -9.05 8.18 -16.90
CA LYS A 74 -8.87 8.56 -15.50
C LYS A 74 -9.01 10.06 -15.30
N LEU A 75 -9.86 10.45 -14.36
CA LEU A 75 -10.06 11.83 -13.94
C LEU A 75 -9.94 11.94 -12.41
N ASN A 76 -9.06 12.82 -11.95
CA ASN A 76 -9.00 13.21 -10.54
C ASN A 76 -9.29 14.71 -10.45
N ALA A 77 -10.35 15.09 -9.74
CA ALA A 77 -10.71 16.47 -9.43
C ALA A 77 -11.02 16.63 -7.93
N SER A 78 -10.36 15.84 -7.08
CA SER A 78 -10.53 15.91 -5.63
C SER A 78 -9.94 17.18 -5.03
N HIS A 79 -10.34 17.53 -3.80
CA HIS A 79 -9.83 18.71 -3.08
C HIS A 79 -9.98 20.01 -3.88
N ASN A 80 -11.17 20.24 -4.43
CA ASN A 80 -11.54 21.47 -5.12
C ASN A 80 -12.76 22.11 -4.41
N VAL A 81 -13.42 23.07 -5.04
CA VAL A 81 -14.66 23.70 -4.55
C VAL A 81 -15.83 23.41 -5.48
N LEU A 82 -15.84 22.22 -6.10
CA LEU A 82 -16.85 21.85 -7.11
C LEU A 82 -18.23 21.81 -6.48
N SER A 83 -19.15 22.63 -7.00
CA SER A 83 -20.58 22.59 -6.65
C SER A 83 -21.40 21.72 -7.61
N ALA A 84 -20.90 21.48 -8.83
CA ALA A 84 -21.50 20.56 -9.79
C ALA A 84 -20.45 19.86 -10.68
N TYR A 85 -20.78 18.63 -11.09
CA TYR A 85 -20.05 17.82 -12.07
C TYR A 85 -21.00 17.41 -13.20
N ASN A 86 -20.84 18.05 -14.36
CA ASN A 86 -21.74 17.93 -15.52
C ASN A 86 -21.04 17.42 -16.78
N ALA A 87 -19.72 17.18 -16.73
CA ALA A 87 -18.99 16.65 -17.86
C ALA A 87 -19.20 15.14 -18.03
N SER A 88 -19.30 14.70 -19.28
CA SER A 88 -19.50 13.30 -19.65
C SER A 88 -18.23 12.71 -20.24
N PHE A 89 -17.77 11.59 -19.67
CA PHE A 89 -16.58 10.86 -20.11
C PHE A 89 -16.89 9.35 -20.15
N PRO A 90 -17.43 8.83 -21.27
CA PRO A 90 -18.00 7.49 -21.34
C PRO A 90 -17.01 6.34 -21.09
N LEU A 91 -15.70 6.59 -21.25
CA LEU A 91 -14.64 5.59 -21.05
C LEU A 91 -13.92 5.70 -19.70
N LEU A 92 -14.42 6.50 -18.75
CA LEU A 92 -13.81 6.58 -17.42
C LEU A 92 -13.82 5.21 -16.75
N THR A 93 -12.64 4.79 -16.28
CA THR A 93 -12.42 3.66 -15.38
C THR A 93 -12.17 4.11 -13.95
N THR A 94 -11.66 5.35 -13.77
CA THR A 94 -11.35 5.92 -12.46
C THR A 94 -11.80 7.38 -12.38
N LEU A 95 -12.59 7.70 -11.36
CA LEU A 95 -13.06 9.06 -11.07
C LEU A 95 -12.88 9.38 -9.58
N ASP A 96 -12.24 10.51 -9.27
CA ASP A 96 -12.13 11.00 -7.90
C ASP A 96 -12.68 12.43 -7.81
N LEU A 97 -13.80 12.58 -7.11
CA LEU A 97 -14.50 13.84 -6.79
C LEU A 97 -14.53 14.08 -5.27
N SER A 98 -13.68 13.40 -4.50
CA SER A 98 -13.66 13.53 -3.04
C SER A 98 -13.24 14.92 -2.57
N ALA A 99 -13.65 15.31 -1.36
CA ALA A 99 -13.31 16.60 -0.75
C ALA A 99 -13.65 17.80 -1.66
N ASN A 100 -14.94 17.94 -1.99
CA ASN A 100 -15.48 19.03 -2.81
C ASN A 100 -16.70 19.66 -2.12
N ALA A 101 -17.43 20.54 -2.80
CA ALA A 101 -18.61 21.23 -2.31
C ALA A 101 -19.91 20.75 -2.99
N LEU A 102 -19.93 19.50 -3.50
CA LEU A 102 -21.13 18.97 -4.15
C LEU A 102 -22.23 18.82 -3.10
N THR A 103 -23.43 19.30 -3.41
CA THR A 103 -24.62 19.16 -2.57
C THR A 103 -25.53 18.03 -3.04
N GLU A 104 -25.27 17.52 -4.25
CA GLU A 104 -26.01 16.41 -4.82
C GLU A 104 -25.10 15.40 -5.52
N PHE A 105 -25.59 14.16 -5.62
CA PHE A 105 -24.92 13.11 -6.36
C PHE A 105 -25.00 13.42 -7.87
N PRO A 106 -23.86 13.45 -8.58
CA PRO A 106 -23.85 13.87 -9.97
C PRO A 106 -24.28 12.76 -10.93
N ASN A 107 -25.44 12.95 -11.59
CA ASN A 107 -25.98 11.99 -12.57
C ASN A 107 -25.06 11.74 -13.77
N ALA A 108 -24.17 12.67 -14.11
CA ALA A 108 -23.23 12.52 -15.22
C ALA A 108 -22.27 11.32 -15.04
N VAL A 109 -22.08 10.82 -13.81
CA VAL A 109 -21.25 9.64 -13.53
C VAL A 109 -21.79 8.38 -14.19
N PHE A 110 -23.12 8.24 -14.30
CA PHE A 110 -23.76 7.07 -14.90
C PHE A 110 -23.53 6.93 -16.42
N ALA A 111 -23.02 7.97 -17.08
CA ALA A 111 -22.58 7.87 -18.47
C ALA A 111 -21.31 7.01 -18.65
N SER A 112 -20.58 6.73 -17.56
CA SER A 112 -19.29 6.03 -17.57
C SER A 112 -19.48 4.54 -17.30
N SER A 113 -19.83 3.76 -18.33
CA SER A 113 -20.17 2.34 -18.16
C SER A 113 -18.96 1.45 -17.81
N GLN A 114 -17.74 1.95 -17.94
CA GLN A 114 -16.50 1.23 -17.60
C GLN A 114 -15.93 1.64 -16.23
N LEU A 115 -16.66 2.47 -15.47
CA LEU A 115 -16.18 2.97 -14.20
C LEU A 115 -16.03 1.80 -13.22
N ASP A 116 -14.87 1.70 -12.60
CA ASP A 116 -14.52 0.62 -11.66
C ASP A 116 -14.08 1.19 -10.30
N SER A 117 -13.41 2.35 -10.32
CA SER A 117 -13.01 3.10 -9.13
C SER A 117 -13.68 4.48 -9.13
N PHE A 118 -14.43 4.76 -8.07
CA PHE A 118 -15.13 6.04 -7.89
C PHE A 118 -15.07 6.51 -6.44
N ARG A 119 -14.53 7.71 -6.20
CA ARG A 119 -14.51 8.34 -4.88
C ARG A 119 -15.25 9.67 -4.91
N ILE A 120 -16.12 9.87 -3.93
CA ILE A 120 -16.92 11.09 -3.75
C ILE A 120 -17.12 11.43 -2.26
N ALA A 121 -16.40 10.77 -1.35
CA ALA A 121 -16.45 11.07 0.08
C ALA A 121 -15.99 12.50 0.40
N GLY A 122 -16.48 13.08 1.50
CA GLY A 122 -16.11 14.44 1.91
C GLY A 122 -16.75 15.55 1.08
N ASN A 123 -17.95 15.32 0.55
CA ASN A 123 -18.79 16.34 -0.07
C ASN A 123 -19.88 16.83 0.90
N GLY A 124 -20.68 17.81 0.49
CA GLY A 124 -21.77 18.39 1.28
C GLY A 124 -23.03 17.53 1.37
N PHE A 125 -22.96 16.25 0.99
CA PHE A 125 -24.08 15.32 1.07
C PHE A 125 -23.67 13.94 1.57
N GLU A 126 -24.64 13.25 2.15
CA GLU A 126 -24.56 11.83 2.48
C GLU A 126 -25.66 11.05 1.75
N ILE A 127 -25.31 9.86 1.27
CA ILE A 127 -26.26 9.00 0.58
C ILE A 127 -27.08 8.23 1.62
N ALA A 128 -28.37 8.54 1.72
CA ALA A 128 -29.30 7.84 2.61
C ALA A 128 -30.25 6.89 1.86
N ALA A 129 -30.54 7.17 0.58
CA ALA A 129 -31.39 6.34 -0.27
C ALA A 129 -30.91 6.32 -1.73
N MET A 130 -31.22 5.25 -2.47
CA MET A 130 -30.88 5.09 -3.88
C MET A 130 -31.85 4.15 -4.59
N SER A 131 -31.98 4.27 -5.91
CA SER A 131 -32.74 3.32 -6.73
C SER A 131 -32.01 1.97 -6.87
N THR A 132 -32.72 0.93 -7.33
CA THR A 132 -32.10 -0.37 -7.64
C THR A 132 -30.98 -0.25 -8.67
N ALA A 133 -31.17 0.54 -9.73
CA ALA A 133 -30.16 0.72 -10.77
C ALA A 133 -28.89 1.43 -10.24
N GLN A 134 -29.07 2.42 -9.36
CA GLN A 134 -27.96 3.09 -8.70
C GLN A 134 -27.22 2.14 -7.75
N TYR A 135 -27.96 1.35 -6.96
CA TYR A 135 -27.37 0.33 -6.09
C TYR A 135 -26.56 -0.69 -6.89
N ASP A 136 -27.11 -1.23 -7.98
CA ASP A 136 -26.43 -2.21 -8.82
C ASP A 136 -25.18 -1.61 -9.48
N PHE A 137 -25.25 -0.34 -9.89
CA PHE A 137 -24.09 0.41 -10.39
C PHE A 137 -22.99 0.49 -9.32
N PHE A 138 -23.31 0.94 -8.10
CA PHE A 138 -22.30 1.09 -7.02
C PHE A 138 -21.77 -0.25 -6.50
N ALA A 139 -22.62 -1.27 -6.39
CA ALA A 139 -22.24 -2.60 -5.98
C ALA A 139 -21.32 -3.30 -7.00
N GLY A 140 -21.35 -2.86 -8.26
CA GLY A 140 -20.48 -3.34 -9.33
C GLY A 140 -19.09 -2.69 -9.35
N LEU A 141 -18.86 -1.62 -8.60
CA LEU A 141 -17.56 -0.95 -8.53
C LEU A 141 -16.59 -1.70 -7.61
N SER A 142 -15.37 -1.96 -8.08
CA SER A 142 -14.33 -2.60 -7.28
C SER A 142 -13.78 -1.68 -6.16
N ASP A 143 -13.74 -0.37 -6.40
CA ASP A 143 -13.27 0.64 -5.44
C ASP A 143 -14.21 1.84 -5.41
N PHE A 144 -15.27 1.73 -4.62
CA PHE A 144 -16.20 2.84 -4.37
C PHE A 144 -15.89 3.48 -3.02
N GLN A 145 -15.93 4.80 -2.89
CA GLN A 145 -15.85 5.51 -1.59
C GLN A 145 -16.81 6.69 -1.58
N ALA A 146 -17.81 6.66 -0.70
CA ALA A 146 -18.78 7.74 -0.53
C ALA A 146 -19.11 8.02 0.94
N GLY A 147 -19.72 9.18 1.20
CA GLY A 147 -20.34 9.46 2.50
C GLY A 147 -21.73 8.83 2.59
N PHE A 148 -22.03 8.11 3.67
CA PHE A 148 -23.34 7.50 3.92
C PHE A 148 -23.89 7.93 5.28
N ALA A 149 -25.21 8.15 5.32
CA ALA A 149 -25.91 8.59 6.54
C ALA A 149 -26.09 7.48 7.60
N ASP A 150 -25.77 6.22 7.26
CA ASP A 150 -25.86 5.04 8.13
C ASP A 150 -27.24 4.83 8.76
N VAL A 151 -28.25 4.59 7.92
CA VAL A 151 -29.63 4.41 8.38
C VAL A 151 -29.86 3.04 9.00
N SER A 152 -30.63 2.99 10.09
CA SER A 152 -30.97 1.75 10.80
C SER A 152 -32.29 1.12 10.36
N SER A 153 -33.12 1.87 9.62
CA SER A 153 -34.40 1.42 9.06
C SER A 153 -34.81 2.29 7.89
N CYS A 154 -35.63 1.73 6.99
CA CYS A 154 -36.14 2.42 5.81
C CYS A 154 -37.65 2.60 5.93
N THR A 155 -38.10 3.84 5.79
CA THR A 155 -39.54 4.16 5.74
C THR A 155 -40.17 3.68 4.43
N THR A 156 -39.37 3.60 3.37
CA THR A 156 -39.75 3.12 2.03
C THR A 156 -38.55 2.39 1.42
N GLY A 157 -38.81 1.26 0.75
CA GLY A 157 -37.76 0.40 0.19
C GLY A 157 -37.14 -0.59 1.19
N SER A 158 -36.03 -1.20 0.80
CA SER A 158 -35.32 -2.25 1.54
C SER A 158 -34.01 -1.72 2.12
N LEU A 159 -33.70 -2.04 3.38
CA LEU A 159 -32.40 -1.73 3.98
C LEU A 159 -31.31 -2.63 3.37
N VAL A 160 -30.28 -2.01 2.81
CA VAL A 160 -29.10 -2.66 2.25
C VAL A 160 -27.84 -2.09 2.90
N TYR A 161 -26.72 -2.81 2.82
CA TYR A 161 -25.45 -2.36 3.37
C TYR A 161 -24.43 -2.15 2.26
N LEU A 162 -23.91 -0.93 2.15
CA LEU A 162 -22.79 -0.58 1.28
C LEU A 162 -21.65 -0.05 2.14
N GLN A 163 -20.44 -0.57 1.93
CA GLN A 163 -19.26 -0.22 2.73
C GLN A 163 -19.46 -0.34 4.25
N GLY A 164 -20.32 -1.28 4.69
CA GLY A 164 -20.65 -1.47 6.11
C GLY A 164 -21.62 -0.46 6.71
N LYS A 165 -22.20 0.43 5.88
CA LYS A 165 -23.17 1.45 6.26
C LYS A 165 -24.57 1.11 5.74
N GLY A 166 -25.59 1.33 6.55
CA GLY A 166 -26.99 1.09 6.15
C GLY A 166 -27.50 2.18 5.19
N VAL A 167 -28.14 1.77 4.09
CA VAL A 167 -28.74 2.64 3.07
C VAL A 167 -30.09 2.08 2.60
N CYS A 168 -31.03 2.94 2.24
CA CYS A 168 -32.33 2.50 1.71
C CYS A 168 -32.30 2.30 0.19
N ARG A 169 -32.55 1.08 -0.27
CA ARG A 169 -32.78 0.77 -1.68
C ARG A 169 -34.27 0.90 -2.00
N LEU A 170 -34.61 1.87 -2.83
CA LEU A 170 -35.96 2.14 -3.28
C LEU A 170 -36.30 1.20 -4.45
N ASP A 171 -37.22 0.27 -4.23
CA ASP A 171 -37.73 -0.65 -5.25
C ASP A 171 -38.82 0.07 -6.08
N ILE A 172 -38.46 1.15 -6.79
CA ILE A 172 -39.39 1.88 -7.66
C ILE A 172 -39.38 1.23 -9.04
N ALA A 173 -40.51 0.67 -9.44
CA ALA A 173 -40.75 0.19 -10.79
C ALA A 173 -40.63 1.37 -11.77
N ALA A 174 -39.71 1.24 -12.73
CA ALA A 174 -39.46 2.10 -13.89
C ALA A 174 -40.53 3.18 -14.18
N ALA A 175 -40.41 4.34 -13.54
CA ALA A 175 -40.93 5.63 -14.01
C ALA A 175 -40.34 6.76 -13.14
N GLU A 176 -39.50 7.58 -13.76
CA GLU A 176 -38.89 8.85 -13.31
C GLU A 176 -37.99 8.83 -12.05
N ASP A 177 -36.80 9.40 -12.25
CA ASP A 177 -35.64 9.45 -11.34
C ASP A 177 -36.02 10.08 -9.98
N PRO A 178 -36.00 9.33 -8.87
CA PRO A 178 -36.31 9.89 -7.56
C PRO A 178 -35.06 10.61 -7.05
N ALA A 179 -35.19 11.93 -6.86
CA ALA A 179 -34.21 12.76 -6.17
C ALA A 179 -33.73 12.05 -4.90
N ILE A 180 -32.42 11.81 -4.82
CA ILE A 180 -31.78 11.17 -3.67
C ILE A 180 -32.08 12.03 -2.44
N VAL A 181 -32.72 11.43 -1.42
CA VAL A 181 -32.96 12.10 -0.14
C VAL A 181 -31.63 12.25 0.56
N MET A 182 -31.04 13.44 0.50
CA MET A 182 -29.77 13.79 1.15
C MET A 182 -30.04 14.51 2.46
N ARG A 183 -29.26 14.18 3.50
CA ARG A 183 -29.21 14.99 4.72
C ARG A 183 -28.16 16.07 4.53
N ASP A 184 -28.61 17.31 4.54
CA ASP A 184 -27.74 18.49 4.53
C ASP A 184 -27.17 18.75 5.94
N HIS A 185 -25.92 19.18 6.00
CA HIS A 185 -25.27 19.69 7.22
C HIS A 185 -25.22 21.22 7.19
N GLY A 186 -26.40 21.83 7.39
CA GLY A 186 -26.54 23.27 7.58
C GLY A 186 -26.15 23.72 8.99
N ALA A 187 -25.22 24.67 9.06
CA ALA A 187 -24.87 25.44 10.25
C ALA A 187 -25.93 26.51 10.53
N ASP A 188 -26.33 26.69 11.80
CA ASP A 188 -27.00 27.91 12.26
C ASP A 188 -26.59 28.28 13.71
N LYS A 189 -26.34 29.58 13.89
CA LYS A 189 -25.94 30.26 15.13
C LYS A 189 -27.16 30.84 15.87
N ALA A 190 -27.04 30.85 17.20
CA ALA A 190 -27.48 31.84 18.19
C ALA A 190 -28.92 32.41 18.17
N GLU A 191 -29.66 32.22 19.28
CA GLU A 191 -30.19 33.30 20.15
C GLU A 191 -30.98 32.73 21.36
N GLU A 192 -30.60 33.13 22.57
CA GLU A 192 -31.50 33.33 23.74
C GLU A 192 -32.03 34.79 23.68
N PRO A 193 -33.03 35.28 24.47
CA PRO A 193 -33.49 34.80 25.79
C PRO A 193 -35.03 34.91 26.05
N ALA A 194 -35.49 34.42 27.21
CA ALA A 194 -36.34 35.16 28.18
C ALA A 194 -37.04 34.22 29.18
N THR A 195 -36.81 34.46 30.48
CA THR A 195 -37.69 34.09 31.61
C THR A 195 -38.61 35.29 31.92
N PRO A 196 -39.77 35.17 32.60
CA PRO A 196 -39.86 34.96 34.06
C PRO A 196 -41.11 34.09 34.45
N MET A 197 -41.50 33.77 35.70
CA MET A 197 -41.27 34.28 37.05
C MET A 197 -41.84 33.27 38.08
N ALA A 198 -41.30 33.30 39.31
CA ALA A 198 -41.92 33.01 40.63
C ALA A 198 -42.31 31.54 40.98
N THR A 199 -42.22 31.01 42.21
CA THR A 199 -42.18 31.60 43.56
C THR A 199 -41.52 30.65 44.60
N VAL A 200 -40.74 31.26 45.50
CA VAL A 200 -40.34 30.94 46.90
C VAL A 200 -40.73 29.62 47.57
N GLY A 201 -39.75 29.00 48.26
CA GLY A 201 -39.96 28.10 49.39
C GLY A 201 -38.65 27.61 50.03
N VAL A 202 -38.21 28.27 51.11
CA VAL A 202 -37.06 27.90 51.97
C VAL A 202 -37.44 26.72 52.88
N VAL A 203 -36.59 25.67 52.99
CA VAL A 203 -36.20 24.96 54.23
C VAL A 203 -34.96 24.08 53.97
N ILE A 204 -33.89 24.24 54.76
CA ILE A 204 -32.85 23.26 55.12
C ILE A 204 -33.01 23.12 56.65
N PRO A 205 -33.10 21.93 57.28
CA PRO A 205 -32.01 20.92 57.36
C PRO A 205 -32.56 19.46 57.37
N ASP A 206 -31.84 18.34 57.37
CA ASP A 206 -30.60 17.87 58.01
C ASP A 206 -30.08 16.62 57.26
N LEU A 207 -28.81 16.28 57.45
CA LEU A 207 -28.22 14.99 57.09
C LEU A 207 -28.88 13.82 57.85
N PRO A 208 -29.16 12.67 57.20
CA PRO A 208 -28.68 11.40 57.78
C PRO A 208 -28.38 10.23 56.81
N ILE A 209 -27.32 9.46 57.13
CA ILE A 209 -27.24 7.98 57.31
C ILE A 209 -27.62 7.05 56.12
N PRO A 210 -26.81 6.00 55.81
CA PRO A 210 -27.02 5.12 54.66
C PRO A 210 -28.25 4.21 54.82
N ASN A 211 -29.23 4.35 53.93
CA ASN A 211 -30.45 3.53 53.92
C ASN A 211 -30.32 2.29 52.99
N ASN A 212 -31.14 1.28 53.30
CA ASN A 212 -31.33 -0.06 52.72
C ASN A 212 -31.40 -0.13 51.17
N THR A 213 -31.52 1.00 50.48
CA THR A 213 -31.57 1.11 49.02
C THR A 213 -30.20 0.85 48.38
N THR A 214 -29.10 1.31 48.97
CA THR A 214 -27.74 1.08 48.44
C THR A 214 -27.34 -0.39 48.51
N LYS A 215 -27.78 -1.12 49.55
CA LYS A 215 -27.61 -2.58 49.64
C LYS A 215 -28.41 -3.33 48.56
N LYS A 216 -29.62 -2.86 48.23
CA LYS A 216 -30.43 -3.45 47.14
C LYS A 216 -29.78 -3.27 45.77
N TYR A 217 -29.21 -2.10 45.48
CA TYR A 217 -28.51 -1.86 44.21
C TYR A 217 -27.20 -2.66 44.07
N ILE A 218 -26.44 -2.82 45.16
CA ILE A 218 -25.22 -3.65 45.14
C ILE A 218 -25.57 -5.13 44.95
N ILE A 219 -26.60 -5.64 45.63
CA ILE A 219 -27.07 -7.02 45.45
C ILE A 219 -27.59 -7.25 44.02
N ALA A 220 -28.34 -6.29 43.46
CA ALA A 220 -28.81 -6.37 42.08
C ALA A 220 -27.63 -6.40 41.08
N ALA A 221 -26.60 -5.58 41.28
CA ALA A 221 -25.41 -5.58 40.42
C ALA A 221 -24.63 -6.90 40.48
N ILE A 222 -24.50 -7.50 41.66
CA ILE A 222 -23.86 -8.82 41.84
C ILE A 222 -24.67 -9.91 41.13
N ILE A 223 -26.00 -9.90 41.25
CA ILE A 223 -26.86 -10.87 40.57
C ILE A 223 -26.72 -10.75 39.05
N VAL A 224 -26.72 -9.52 38.51
CA VAL A 224 -26.52 -9.29 37.07
C VAL A 224 -25.16 -9.83 36.61
N LEU A 225 -24.08 -9.57 37.35
CA LEU A 225 -22.74 -10.06 36.99
C LEU A 225 -22.64 -11.60 37.05
N VAL A 226 -23.27 -12.23 38.03
CA VAL A 226 -23.30 -13.71 38.14
C VAL A 226 -24.12 -14.34 37.01
N VAL A 227 -25.25 -13.74 36.64
CA VAL A 227 -26.08 -14.22 35.53
C VAL A 227 -25.36 -14.05 34.19
N VAL A 228 -24.70 -12.92 33.95
CA VAL A 228 -23.89 -12.69 32.75
C VAL A 228 -22.72 -13.68 32.67
N GLY A 229 -22.05 -13.95 33.79
CA GLY A 229 -20.97 -14.94 33.87
C GLY A 229 -21.45 -16.37 33.58
N MET A 230 -22.64 -16.75 34.07
CA MET A 230 -23.22 -18.07 33.78
C MET A 230 -23.63 -18.20 32.30
N ILE A 231 -24.21 -17.16 31.70
CA ILE A 231 -24.55 -17.16 30.27
C ILE A 231 -23.29 -17.28 29.41
N ALA A 232 -22.24 -16.51 29.73
CA ALA A 232 -20.95 -16.60 29.03
C ALA A 232 -20.30 -17.99 29.15
N GLY A 233 -20.38 -18.62 30.33
CA GLY A 233 -19.90 -19.98 30.56
C GLY A 233 -20.66 -21.03 29.73
N VAL A 234 -21.99 -20.93 29.65
CA VAL A 234 -22.81 -21.84 28.85
C VAL A 234 -22.53 -21.66 27.34
N VAL A 235 -22.38 -20.42 26.87
CA VAL A 235 -22.02 -20.14 25.47
C VAL A 235 -20.63 -20.69 25.13
N ALA A 236 -19.65 -20.58 26.03
CA ALA A 236 -18.32 -21.14 25.84
C ALA A 236 -18.34 -22.69 25.77
N LEU A 237 -19.14 -23.35 26.63
CA LEU A 237 -19.29 -24.81 26.63
C LEU A 237 -19.99 -25.32 25.36
N ILE A 238 -21.02 -24.62 24.87
CA ILE A 238 -21.68 -24.94 23.59
C ILE A 238 -20.70 -24.75 22.43
N SER A 239 -19.91 -23.67 22.45
CA SER A 239 -18.91 -23.38 21.40
C SER A 239 -17.81 -24.47 21.35
N LEU A 240 -17.33 -24.93 22.51
CA LEU A 240 -16.36 -26.04 22.60
C LEU A 240 -16.96 -27.37 22.11
N GLY A 241 -18.24 -27.63 22.41
CA GLY A 241 -18.95 -28.82 21.93
C GLY A 241 -19.13 -28.84 20.40
N VAL A 242 -19.47 -27.69 19.81
CA VAL A 242 -19.63 -27.54 18.35
C VAL A 242 -18.28 -27.69 17.64
N VAL A 243 -17.23 -27.04 18.14
CA VAL A 243 -15.87 -27.15 17.57
C VAL A 243 -15.35 -28.59 17.66
N GLY A 244 -15.58 -29.28 18.79
CA GLY A 244 -15.23 -30.69 18.95
C GLY A 244 -16.01 -31.61 18.01
N GLY A 245 -17.30 -31.35 17.80
CA GLY A 245 -18.15 -32.10 16.87
C GLY A 245 -17.71 -31.94 15.41
N VAL A 246 -17.38 -30.72 14.99
CA VAL A 246 -16.89 -30.43 13.63
C VAL A 246 -15.51 -31.07 13.40
N ALA A 247 -14.59 -30.97 14.37
CA ALA A 247 -13.28 -31.60 14.27
C ALA A 247 -13.37 -33.13 14.11
N ARG A 248 -14.29 -33.76 14.83
CA ARG A 248 -14.54 -35.21 14.72
C ARG A 248 -15.16 -35.60 13.38
N ALA A 249 -16.11 -34.82 12.87
CA ALA A 249 -16.71 -35.05 11.57
C ALA A 249 -15.69 -34.91 10.42
N VAL A 250 -14.78 -33.94 10.52
CA VAL A 250 -13.67 -33.75 9.57
C VAL A 250 -12.69 -34.91 9.64
N TYR A 251 -12.32 -35.37 10.83
CA TYR A 251 -11.43 -36.53 11.00
C TYR A 251 -12.03 -37.81 10.42
N ASP A 252 -13.31 -38.08 10.68
CA ASP A 252 -14.02 -39.25 10.13
C ASP A 252 -14.25 -39.14 8.62
N TYR A 253 -14.41 -37.93 8.08
CA TYR A 253 -14.49 -37.69 6.64
C TYR A 253 -13.15 -37.98 5.96
N ILE A 254 -12.04 -37.46 6.50
CA ILE A 254 -10.68 -37.69 5.98
C ILE A 254 -10.32 -39.18 6.07
N GLY A 255 -10.65 -39.85 7.18
CA GLY A 255 -10.43 -41.28 7.36
C GLY A 255 -11.18 -42.13 6.34
N ARG A 256 -12.45 -41.81 6.05
CA ARG A 256 -13.25 -42.51 5.02
C ARG A 256 -12.74 -42.23 3.60
N TRP A 257 -12.30 -41.01 3.34
CA TRP A 257 -11.72 -40.60 2.06
C TRP A 257 -10.40 -41.33 1.77
N GLN A 258 -9.50 -41.45 2.75
CA GLN A 258 -8.24 -42.21 2.59
C GLN A 258 -8.48 -43.72 2.41
N LYS A 259 -9.46 -44.30 3.11
CA LYS A 259 -9.80 -45.73 2.99
C LYS A 259 -10.44 -46.07 1.64
N LYS A 260 -11.20 -45.13 1.04
CA LYS A 260 -11.74 -45.26 -0.32
C LYS A 260 -10.65 -45.14 -1.38
N ARG A 261 -9.72 -44.20 -1.19
CA ARG A 261 -8.58 -43.96 -2.10
C ARG A 261 -7.60 -45.14 -2.20
N HIS A 262 -7.41 -45.91 -1.11
CA HIS A 262 -6.60 -47.14 -1.12
C HIS A 262 -7.29 -48.37 -1.71
N ARG A 263 -8.63 -48.37 -1.84
CA ARG A 263 -9.40 -49.52 -2.36
C ARG A 263 -9.55 -49.51 -3.88
N GLU A 264 -9.39 -48.35 -4.52
CA GLU A 264 -9.74 -48.18 -5.94
C GLU A 264 -8.54 -48.20 -6.90
N GLY A 265 -7.29 -48.21 -6.43
CA GLY A 265 -6.11 -48.57 -7.25
C GLY A 265 -6.05 -47.95 -8.67
N ILE A 266 -6.31 -46.65 -8.81
CA ILE A 266 -6.39 -46.00 -10.13
C ILE A 266 -5.04 -45.37 -10.49
N HIS A 267 -4.45 -45.93 -11.56
CA HIS A 267 -3.26 -45.48 -12.27
C HIS A 267 -3.45 -44.12 -12.97
N GLU A 268 -2.32 -43.45 -13.21
CA GLU A 268 -2.16 -42.32 -14.14
C GLU A 268 -2.78 -42.62 -15.52
N ASP A 269 -3.23 -41.56 -16.21
CA ASP A 269 -3.68 -41.51 -17.62
C ASP A 269 -5.19 -41.71 -17.92
N THR A 270 -6.02 -40.69 -17.68
CA THR A 270 -7.20 -40.37 -18.53
C THR A 270 -7.62 -38.90 -18.35
N PRO A 271 -7.87 -38.11 -19.43
CA PRO A 271 -8.07 -36.67 -19.32
C PRO A 271 -9.49 -36.34 -18.82
N LEU A 272 -9.56 -35.58 -17.73
CA LEU A 272 -10.81 -35.06 -17.18
C LEU A 272 -11.45 -34.06 -18.16
N PHE A 273 -12.71 -34.33 -18.52
CA PHE A 273 -13.58 -33.43 -19.27
C PHE A 273 -13.60 -32.04 -18.61
N PHE A 274 -13.04 -31.04 -19.30
CA PHE A 274 -13.16 -29.64 -18.91
C PHE A 274 -14.54 -29.12 -19.31
N ASP A 275 -15.29 -28.63 -18.32
CA ASP A 275 -16.54 -27.91 -18.48
C ASP A 275 -16.36 -26.67 -19.39
N GLN A 276 -17.31 -26.43 -20.30
CA GLN A 276 -17.31 -25.30 -21.23
C GLN A 276 -17.31 -23.95 -20.49
N ALA A 277 -17.94 -23.89 -19.31
CA ALA A 277 -17.95 -22.69 -18.48
C ALA A 277 -16.56 -22.38 -17.88
N ALA A 278 -15.80 -23.41 -17.48
CA ALA A 278 -14.44 -23.26 -17.00
C ALA A 278 -13.48 -22.83 -18.12
N ARG A 279 -13.69 -23.32 -19.35
CA ARG A 279 -12.95 -22.87 -20.55
C ARG A 279 -13.24 -21.42 -20.91
N ALA A 280 -14.50 -20.99 -20.83
CA ALA A 280 -14.89 -19.61 -21.08
C ALA A 280 -14.37 -18.64 -20.00
N SER A 281 -14.39 -19.02 -18.73
CA SER A 281 -13.76 -18.26 -17.64
C SER A 281 -12.24 -18.14 -17.85
N TYR A 282 -11.59 -19.26 -18.17
CA TYR A 282 -10.15 -19.29 -18.43
C TYR A 282 -9.75 -18.45 -19.65
N GLN A 283 -10.53 -18.48 -20.75
CA GLN A 283 -10.28 -17.63 -21.92
C GLN A 283 -10.48 -16.14 -21.61
N LYS A 284 -11.53 -15.79 -20.86
CA LYS A 284 -11.82 -14.40 -20.46
C LYS A 284 -10.76 -13.85 -19.49
N GLU A 285 -10.20 -14.71 -18.64
CA GLU A 285 -9.10 -14.40 -17.74
C GLU A 285 -7.76 -14.29 -18.47
N MET A 286 -7.48 -15.17 -19.43
CA MET A 286 -6.29 -15.07 -20.30
C MET A 286 -6.34 -13.84 -21.21
N GLU A 287 -7.51 -13.44 -21.71
CA GLU A 287 -7.69 -12.16 -22.41
C GLU A 287 -7.42 -10.94 -21.49
N ALA A 288 -7.74 -11.03 -20.20
CA ALA A 288 -7.45 -9.97 -19.23
C ALA A 288 -5.95 -9.88 -18.89
N VAL A 289 -5.28 -11.03 -18.75
CA VAL A 289 -3.81 -11.10 -18.57
C VAL A 289 -3.08 -10.64 -19.82
N GLU A 290 -3.57 -10.99 -21.01
CA GLU A 290 -3.06 -10.53 -22.31
C GLU A 290 -3.32 -9.04 -22.52
N LYS A 291 -4.38 -8.45 -21.95
CA LYS A 291 -4.56 -6.98 -21.93
C LYS A 291 -3.59 -6.27 -20.97
N LEU A 292 -3.24 -6.87 -19.84
CA LEU A 292 -2.31 -6.33 -18.84
C LEU A 292 -0.83 -6.49 -19.25
N PHE A 293 -0.51 -7.58 -19.94
CA PHE A 293 0.79 -7.88 -20.52
C PHE A 293 0.60 -8.33 -21.97
N PRO A 294 0.41 -7.39 -22.92
CA PRO A 294 0.21 -7.68 -24.33
C PRO A 294 1.20 -8.77 -24.76
N SER A 295 0.69 -9.88 -25.29
CA SER A 295 1.48 -10.97 -25.86
C SER A 295 2.44 -10.52 -26.96
N ASN A 296 2.33 -9.26 -27.38
CA ASN A 296 3.11 -8.60 -28.41
C ASN A 296 3.93 -7.41 -27.90
N ASP A 297 4.11 -7.19 -26.59
CA ASP A 297 5.14 -6.25 -26.13
C ASP A 297 6.50 -6.83 -26.53
N PRO A 298 7.21 -6.23 -27.51
CA PRO A 298 8.40 -6.84 -28.09
C PRO A 298 9.54 -6.95 -27.08
N VAL A 299 9.52 -6.17 -26.00
CA VAL A 299 10.48 -6.31 -24.90
C VAL A 299 10.09 -7.52 -24.06
N LEU A 300 8.86 -7.57 -23.52
CA LEU A 300 8.46 -8.67 -22.62
C LEU A 300 8.49 -10.04 -23.30
N VAL A 301 8.13 -10.14 -24.57
CA VAL A 301 8.20 -11.41 -25.34
C VAL A 301 9.63 -11.94 -25.43
N THR A 302 10.63 -11.06 -25.54
CA THR A 302 12.04 -11.49 -25.58
C THR A 302 12.59 -11.99 -24.24
N TRP A 303 11.99 -11.56 -23.12
CA TRP A 303 12.41 -11.94 -21.77
C TRP A 303 11.55 -13.05 -21.14
N ARG A 304 10.44 -13.45 -21.79
CA ARG A 304 9.59 -14.56 -21.34
C ARG A 304 10.32 -15.89 -21.52
N ILE A 305 10.31 -16.70 -20.47
CA ILE A 305 10.85 -18.05 -20.45
C ILE A 305 9.68 -19.01 -20.28
N ASP A 306 9.68 -20.11 -21.03
CA ASP A 306 8.71 -21.17 -20.86
C ASP A 306 8.80 -21.78 -19.45
N TYR A 307 7.66 -21.87 -18.76
CA TYR A 307 7.60 -22.33 -17.37
C TYR A 307 8.21 -23.74 -17.23
N ASP A 308 7.92 -24.63 -18.17
CA ASP A 308 8.37 -26.02 -18.17
C ASP A 308 9.88 -26.17 -18.47
N SER A 309 10.50 -25.10 -18.97
CA SER A 309 11.95 -25.08 -19.23
C SER A 309 12.80 -24.81 -17.98
N VAL A 310 12.17 -24.53 -16.84
CA VAL A 310 12.81 -24.23 -15.56
C VAL A 310 12.54 -25.37 -14.58
N THR A 311 13.58 -26.06 -14.14
CA THR A 311 13.47 -27.11 -13.11
C THR A 311 13.80 -26.54 -11.74
N LEU A 312 12.88 -26.63 -10.77
CA LEU A 312 13.16 -26.27 -9.38
C LEU A 312 13.93 -27.40 -8.69
N VAL A 313 15.09 -27.09 -8.12
CA VAL A 313 16.01 -28.08 -7.53
C VAL A 313 15.93 -28.05 -6.00
N LYS A 314 16.11 -26.87 -5.38
CA LYS A 314 16.18 -26.74 -3.92
C LYS A 314 15.68 -25.39 -3.47
N LYS A 315 14.77 -25.35 -2.50
CA LYS A 315 14.35 -24.09 -1.86
C LYS A 315 15.53 -23.45 -1.11
N LEU A 316 15.80 -22.19 -1.40
CA LEU A 316 16.90 -21.40 -0.82
C LEU A 316 16.40 -20.51 0.32
N ALA A 317 15.25 -19.84 0.14
CA ALA A 317 14.70 -18.90 1.11
C ALA A 317 13.18 -18.77 0.99
N GLN A 318 12.54 -18.21 2.02
CA GLN A 318 11.14 -17.81 2.04
C GLN A 318 11.01 -16.49 2.80
N GLY A 319 10.32 -15.51 2.21
CA GLY A 319 10.05 -14.21 2.83
C GLY A 319 8.65 -13.69 2.50
N ALA A 320 8.33 -12.46 2.93
CA ALA A 320 7.02 -11.83 2.74
C ALA A 320 6.61 -11.66 1.26
N PHE A 321 7.59 -11.65 0.34
CA PHE A 321 7.36 -11.47 -1.09
C PHE A 321 7.44 -12.78 -1.90
N GLY A 322 7.51 -13.93 -1.22
CA GLY A 322 7.48 -15.26 -1.83
C GLY A 322 8.66 -16.17 -1.52
N GLU A 323 8.80 -17.21 -2.33
CA GLU A 323 9.82 -18.26 -2.18
C GLU A 323 10.93 -18.10 -3.20
N VAL A 324 12.18 -18.33 -2.80
CA VAL A 324 13.32 -18.37 -3.71
C VAL A 324 13.88 -19.78 -3.77
N TRP A 325 14.07 -20.29 -4.99
CA TRP A 325 14.54 -21.63 -5.28
C TRP A 325 15.83 -21.58 -6.10
N LEU A 326 16.74 -22.51 -5.86
CA LEU A 326 17.75 -22.90 -6.83
C LEU A 326 17.04 -23.71 -7.90
N GLY A 327 17.20 -23.30 -9.16
CA GLY A 327 16.68 -24.01 -10.31
C GLY A 327 17.73 -24.25 -11.38
N GLN A 328 17.33 -24.94 -12.44
CA GLN A 328 18.11 -25.19 -13.64
C GLN A 328 17.35 -24.68 -14.86
N TYR A 329 18.01 -23.86 -15.67
CA TYR A 329 17.48 -23.36 -16.94
C TYR A 329 18.58 -23.43 -18.00
N ARG A 330 18.32 -24.09 -19.14
CA ARG A 330 19.32 -24.31 -20.22
C ARG A 330 20.69 -24.82 -19.71
N ASN A 331 20.68 -25.77 -18.77
CA ASN A 331 21.87 -26.32 -18.09
C ASN A 331 22.68 -25.33 -17.24
N ALA A 332 22.18 -24.13 -16.99
CA ALA A 332 22.75 -23.19 -16.03
C ALA A 332 22.00 -23.25 -14.70
N ARG A 333 22.73 -23.06 -13.60
CA ARG A 333 22.13 -22.82 -12.28
C ARG A 333 21.55 -21.42 -12.24
N VAL A 334 20.29 -21.31 -11.85
CA VAL A 334 19.54 -20.05 -11.75
C VAL A 334 18.88 -19.94 -10.38
N ALA A 335 18.65 -18.72 -9.91
CA ALA A 335 17.74 -18.48 -8.80
C ALA A 335 16.35 -18.20 -9.39
N VAL A 336 15.33 -18.85 -8.83
CA VAL A 336 13.95 -18.78 -9.30
C VAL A 336 13.12 -18.23 -8.15
N LYS A 337 12.69 -16.97 -8.28
CA LYS A 337 11.83 -16.30 -7.29
C LYS A 337 10.38 -16.49 -7.69
N ARG A 338 9.62 -17.21 -6.89
CA ARG A 338 8.17 -17.33 -7.00
C ARG A 338 7.53 -16.12 -6.34
N LEU A 339 6.86 -15.29 -7.13
CA LEU A 339 6.20 -14.10 -6.64
C LEU A 339 4.85 -14.50 -6.03
N ILE A 340 4.70 -14.31 -4.71
CA ILE A 340 3.40 -14.47 -4.04
C ILE A 340 2.71 -13.10 -4.05
N GLN A 341 1.55 -13.00 -4.69
CA GLN A 341 0.68 -11.83 -4.51
C GLN A 341 0.00 -11.94 -3.15
N GLU A 342 0.43 -11.11 -2.19
CA GLU A 342 -0.39 -10.81 -1.00
C GLU A 342 -1.32 -9.63 -1.30
N GLN A 343 -2.59 -9.93 -1.64
CA GLN A 343 -3.74 -9.52 -0.84
C GLN A 343 -5.03 -10.14 -1.41
N PHE A 344 -5.70 -10.93 -0.56
CA PHE A 344 -7.00 -11.54 -0.78
C PHE A 344 -8.00 -10.81 0.11
N VAL A 345 -9.05 -10.21 -0.48
CA VAL A 345 -10.31 -9.90 0.21
C VAL A 345 -11.42 -10.43 -0.70
N GLY A 346 -12.10 -11.49 -0.27
CA GLY A 346 -13.33 -11.96 -0.90
C GLY A 346 -13.19 -13.15 -1.84
N VAL A 347 -14.25 -13.96 -1.86
CA VAL A 347 -14.31 -15.36 -2.30
C VAL A 347 -14.10 -15.52 -3.81
N ALA A 348 -12.86 -15.71 -4.26
CA ALA A 348 -12.56 -16.33 -5.55
C ALA A 348 -11.16 -16.96 -5.49
N TRP A 349 -11.04 -18.27 -5.69
CA TRP A 349 -9.75 -18.94 -5.78
C TRP A 349 -9.02 -18.48 -7.04
N THR A 350 -8.04 -17.59 -6.91
CA THR A 350 -7.23 -17.09 -8.03
C THR A 350 -6.00 -17.98 -8.24
N LYS A 351 -5.88 -18.59 -9.42
CA LYS A 351 -4.60 -19.15 -9.89
C LYS A 351 -3.80 -18.12 -10.69
N LEU A 352 -3.31 -17.08 -10.02
CA LEU A 352 -2.15 -16.28 -10.45
C LEU A 352 -0.83 -16.82 -9.84
N VAL A 353 -0.86 -18.04 -9.30
CA VAL A 353 0.09 -18.58 -8.32
C VAL A 353 1.51 -18.90 -8.81
N ASP A 354 1.83 -18.71 -10.10
CA ASP A 354 3.03 -19.34 -10.69
C ASP A 354 3.91 -18.39 -11.53
N MET A 355 3.89 -17.07 -11.29
CA MET A 355 4.92 -16.20 -11.87
C MET A 355 6.28 -16.44 -11.22
N LEU A 356 7.25 -16.82 -12.05
CA LEU A 356 8.63 -17.06 -11.68
C LEU A 356 9.54 -16.00 -12.31
N ALA A 357 10.31 -15.30 -11.48
CA ALA A 357 11.44 -14.52 -11.95
C ALA A 357 12.70 -15.40 -11.94
N VAL A 358 13.25 -15.68 -13.12
CA VAL A 358 14.51 -16.43 -13.27
C VAL A 358 15.65 -15.42 -13.35
N ILE A 359 16.53 -15.45 -12.36
CA ILE A 359 17.69 -14.58 -12.24
C ILE A 359 18.96 -15.40 -12.07
N GLU A 360 20.13 -14.77 -12.22
CA GLU A 360 21.39 -15.46 -12.00
C GLU A 360 21.52 -15.96 -10.55
N TYR A 361 22.10 -17.14 -10.37
CA TYR A 361 22.32 -17.71 -9.05
C TYR A 361 23.60 -17.15 -8.41
N MET A 362 23.46 -16.60 -7.19
CA MET A 362 24.53 -16.03 -6.38
C MET A 362 24.96 -17.06 -5.30
N ASP A 363 26.07 -17.76 -5.51
CA ASP A 363 26.47 -18.94 -4.72
C ASP A 363 27.02 -18.64 -3.31
N GLY A 364 27.32 -17.38 -3.02
CA GLY A 364 27.76 -16.89 -1.71
C GLY A 364 26.63 -16.56 -0.73
N GLY A 365 25.36 -16.62 -1.15
CA GLY A 365 24.21 -16.22 -0.34
C GLY A 365 24.12 -14.71 -0.15
N ASP A 366 23.54 -14.24 0.95
CA ASP A 366 23.44 -12.81 1.28
C ASP A 366 24.55 -12.32 2.22
N LEU A 367 24.82 -11.01 2.20
CA LEU A 367 25.86 -10.38 3.02
C LEU A 367 25.62 -10.57 4.53
N ARG A 368 24.38 -10.51 5.01
CA ARG A 368 24.07 -10.70 6.45
C ARG A 368 24.52 -12.08 6.91
N THR A 369 24.18 -13.11 6.14
CA THR A 369 24.57 -14.50 6.40
C THR A 369 26.10 -14.67 6.41
N LEU A 370 26.85 -13.95 5.56
CA LEU A 370 28.31 -13.97 5.60
C LEU A 370 28.85 -13.34 6.90
N LEU A 371 28.33 -12.18 7.28
CA LEU A 371 28.76 -11.45 8.48
C LEU A 371 28.47 -12.23 9.76
N ASP A 372 27.34 -12.95 9.83
CA ASP A 372 26.99 -13.83 10.95
C ASP A 372 27.99 -15.00 11.12
N LYS A 373 28.56 -15.50 10.01
CA LYS A 373 29.46 -16.67 10.00
C LYS A 373 30.92 -16.34 10.24
N LYS A 374 31.35 -15.10 10.01
CA LYS A 374 32.75 -14.69 10.02
C LYS A 374 32.97 -13.65 11.09
N SER A 375 34.02 -13.80 11.90
CA SER A 375 34.36 -12.77 12.87
C SER A 375 34.99 -11.54 12.20
N PRO A 376 34.78 -10.32 12.72
CA PRO A 376 35.43 -9.11 12.21
C PRO A 376 36.94 -9.22 12.09
N LYS A 377 37.58 -9.93 13.04
CA LYS A 377 39.04 -10.18 13.03
C LYS A 377 39.51 -10.99 11.83
N ARG A 378 38.67 -11.87 11.28
CA ARG A 378 39.01 -12.70 10.11
C ARG A 378 38.71 -12.00 8.79
N LEU A 379 37.91 -10.94 8.81
CA LEU A 379 37.59 -10.09 7.66
C LEU A 379 37.84 -8.62 8.01
N PRO A 380 39.10 -8.22 8.21
CA PRO A 380 39.42 -6.82 8.50
C PRO A 380 39.16 -5.92 7.29
N TRP A 381 39.07 -4.62 7.53
CA TRP A 381 39.20 -3.64 6.46
C TRP A 381 40.64 -3.67 5.95
N ALA A 382 40.81 -3.85 4.64
CA ALA A 382 42.10 -3.87 3.98
C ALA A 382 41.91 -3.46 2.52
N GLU A 383 42.92 -2.82 1.92
CA GLU A 383 42.90 -2.51 0.50
C GLU A 383 42.87 -3.81 -0.31
N GLY A 384 41.99 -3.91 -1.30
CA GLY A 384 41.72 -5.16 -2.02
C GLY A 384 41.00 -6.23 -1.17
N GLY A 385 40.60 -5.93 0.06
CA GLY A 385 39.84 -6.82 0.92
C GLY A 385 38.37 -6.91 0.52
N ILE A 386 37.74 -8.05 0.82
CA ILE A 386 36.36 -8.34 0.36
C ILE A 386 35.31 -7.36 0.90
N LYS A 387 35.51 -6.78 2.11
CA LYS A 387 34.55 -5.82 2.68
C LYS A 387 34.50 -4.54 1.87
N LEU A 388 35.67 -4.04 1.48
CA LEU A 388 35.80 -2.86 0.65
C LEU A 388 35.29 -3.14 -0.77
N GLN A 389 35.53 -4.33 -1.30
CA GLN A 389 34.95 -4.76 -2.58
C GLN A 389 33.41 -4.75 -2.53
N TYR A 390 32.79 -5.39 -1.53
CA TYR A 390 31.33 -5.42 -1.42
C TYR A 390 30.71 -4.04 -1.19
N ALA A 391 31.38 -3.16 -0.44
CA ALA A 391 30.96 -1.77 -0.31
C ALA A 391 30.99 -1.03 -1.66
N ARG A 392 32.07 -1.23 -2.45
CA ARG A 392 32.23 -0.66 -3.80
C ARG A 392 31.17 -1.19 -4.77
N ASP A 393 30.98 -2.50 -4.83
CA ASP A 393 29.97 -3.14 -5.70
C ASP A 393 28.55 -2.63 -5.36
N THR A 394 28.25 -2.51 -4.07
CA THR A 394 26.93 -2.04 -3.61
C THR A 394 26.71 -0.57 -3.97
N ILE A 395 27.69 0.32 -3.73
CA ILE A 395 27.51 1.74 -4.07
C ILE A 395 27.45 1.95 -5.58
N ASP A 396 28.17 1.16 -6.38
CA ASP A 396 28.12 1.26 -7.84
C ASP A 396 26.73 0.89 -8.37
N ALA A 397 26.08 -0.13 -7.78
CA ALA A 397 24.69 -0.45 -8.09
C ALA A 397 23.74 0.70 -7.74
N ILE A 398 23.94 1.37 -6.60
CA ILE A 398 23.14 2.54 -6.20
C ILE A 398 23.38 3.71 -7.15
N VAL A 399 24.63 4.00 -7.52
CA VAL A 399 24.97 5.02 -8.52
C VAL A 399 24.28 4.75 -9.85
N TYR A 400 24.29 3.49 -10.30
CA TYR A 400 23.59 3.11 -11.52
C TYR A 400 22.10 3.43 -11.43
N LEU A 401 21.41 3.00 -10.36
CA LEU A 401 19.98 3.29 -10.16
C LEU A 401 19.67 4.79 -10.12
N HIS A 402 20.50 5.56 -9.40
CA HIS A 402 20.34 7.00 -9.23
C HIS A 402 20.66 7.79 -10.52
N SER A 403 21.38 7.18 -11.47
CA SER A 403 21.69 7.78 -12.78
C SER A 403 20.60 7.59 -13.85
N LEU A 404 19.60 6.74 -13.60
CA LEU A 404 18.54 6.45 -14.56
C LEU A 404 17.56 7.62 -14.69
N SER A 405 16.81 7.64 -15.80
CA SER A 405 15.74 8.59 -16.05
C SER A 405 14.44 7.85 -16.40
N PRO A 406 13.42 7.86 -15.52
CA PRO A 406 13.40 8.51 -14.21
C PRO A 406 14.37 7.84 -13.21
N VAL A 407 14.81 8.62 -12.21
CA VAL A 407 15.67 8.14 -11.11
C VAL A 407 14.97 6.99 -10.39
N ILE A 408 15.68 5.89 -10.16
CA ILE A 408 15.15 4.75 -9.41
C ILE A 408 15.72 4.78 -7.99
N ILE A 409 14.82 4.86 -7.00
CA ILE A 409 15.17 4.74 -5.57
C ILE A 409 14.91 3.30 -5.14
N HIS A 410 15.89 2.64 -4.52
CA HIS A 410 15.78 1.24 -4.13
C HIS A 410 14.76 1.04 -2.99
N ARG A 411 14.79 1.90 -1.96
CA ARG A 411 13.85 1.96 -0.80
C ARG A 411 13.94 0.83 0.22
N ASP A 412 14.51 -0.33 -0.12
CA ASP A 412 14.72 -1.45 0.82
C ASP A 412 16.19 -1.91 0.83
N LEU A 413 17.13 -0.97 0.94
CA LEU A 413 18.56 -1.32 1.04
C LEU A 413 18.88 -1.90 2.42
N LYS A 414 19.42 -3.12 2.42
CA LYS A 414 19.85 -3.85 3.62
C LYS A 414 20.84 -4.95 3.26
N SER A 415 21.64 -5.39 4.22
CA SER A 415 22.62 -6.47 4.01
C SER A 415 22.00 -7.79 3.50
N ARG A 416 20.73 -8.08 3.83
CA ARG A 416 20.02 -9.26 3.30
C ARG A 416 19.71 -9.18 1.79
N ASN A 417 19.66 -7.96 1.24
CA ASN A 417 19.37 -7.73 -0.18
C ASN A 417 20.67 -7.61 -1.02
N ILE A 418 21.84 -7.73 -0.38
CA ILE A 418 23.14 -7.77 -1.07
C ILE A 418 23.53 -9.24 -1.23
N LEU A 419 23.45 -9.74 -2.45
CA LEU A 419 23.76 -11.13 -2.79
C LEU A 419 25.21 -11.26 -3.24
N LEU A 420 25.87 -12.36 -2.88
CA LEU A 420 27.29 -12.58 -3.06
C LEU A 420 27.55 -13.72 -4.05
N ASP A 421 28.50 -13.52 -4.94
CA ASP A 421 29.01 -14.53 -5.87
C ASP A 421 30.52 -14.72 -5.63
N SER A 422 30.94 -15.97 -5.56
CA SER A 422 32.32 -16.36 -5.25
C SER A 422 33.35 -15.86 -6.26
N LYS A 423 32.93 -15.43 -7.46
CA LYS A 423 33.78 -14.96 -8.56
C LYS A 423 33.46 -13.54 -9.00
N LYS A 424 32.19 -13.14 -9.01
CA LYS A 424 31.70 -11.87 -9.58
C LYS A 424 31.53 -10.74 -8.56
N GLY A 425 31.70 -11.01 -7.26
CA GLY A 425 31.53 -10.01 -6.21
C GLY A 425 30.09 -9.92 -5.71
N ALA A 426 29.69 -8.73 -5.24
CA ALA A 426 28.34 -8.50 -4.72
C ALA A 426 27.40 -7.92 -5.80
N LYS A 427 26.11 -8.26 -5.70
CA LYS A 427 25.04 -7.64 -6.49
C LYS A 427 23.87 -7.28 -5.60
N LEU A 428 23.27 -6.14 -5.89
CA LEU A 428 22.04 -5.71 -5.24
C LEU A 428 20.84 -6.46 -5.82
N GLY A 429 20.01 -7.03 -4.94
CA GLY A 429 18.78 -7.76 -5.29
C GLY A 429 17.52 -7.12 -4.67
N ASP A 430 16.37 -7.71 -4.97
CA ASP A 430 15.05 -7.34 -4.41
C ASP A 430 14.52 -5.92 -4.73
N PHE A 431 14.49 -5.58 -6.03
CA PHE A 431 13.86 -4.37 -6.58
C PHE A 431 12.30 -4.34 -6.52
N GLY A 432 11.66 -5.27 -5.81
CA GLY A 432 10.21 -5.52 -5.83
C GLY A 432 9.33 -4.39 -5.26
N VAL A 433 9.95 -3.38 -4.64
CA VAL A 433 9.26 -2.22 -4.02
C VAL A 433 9.67 -0.90 -4.71
N SER A 434 10.64 -0.94 -5.63
CA SER A 434 11.32 0.24 -6.18
C SER A 434 10.53 0.95 -7.28
N ALA A 435 9.54 0.30 -7.90
CA ALA A 435 8.84 0.83 -9.09
C ALA A 435 7.36 1.21 -8.90
N THR A 436 6.65 0.69 -7.88
CA THR A 436 5.16 0.71 -7.91
C THR A 436 4.46 1.28 -6.68
N LYS A 437 5.17 1.56 -5.58
CA LYS A 437 4.52 2.23 -4.43
C LYS A 437 4.36 3.72 -4.73
N ARG A 438 3.11 4.14 -4.99
CA ARG A 438 2.65 5.53 -4.83
C ARG A 438 3.14 6.03 -3.48
N GLN A 439 3.55 7.30 -3.41
CA GLN A 439 4.16 7.96 -2.23
C GLN A 439 3.37 7.79 -0.91
N ASN A 440 2.13 7.29 -0.94
CA ASN A 440 1.23 7.25 0.22
C ASN A 440 0.98 5.86 0.82
N ASP A 441 1.40 4.75 0.22
CA ASP A 441 1.15 3.40 0.79
C ASP A 441 2.33 2.89 1.63
N MET A 442 2.51 3.53 2.77
CA MET A 442 3.44 3.15 3.83
C MET A 442 2.79 2.17 4.80
N THR A 443 2.27 1.04 4.30
CA THR A 443 2.10 -0.13 5.17
C THR A 443 3.50 -0.64 5.52
N ALA A 444 4.01 -0.17 6.65
CA ALA A 444 5.21 -0.68 7.30
C ALA A 444 4.96 -2.14 7.68
N GLY A 445 5.29 -3.06 6.77
CA GLY A 445 5.35 -4.48 7.06
C GLY A 445 6.34 -4.73 8.20
N VAL A 446 5.84 -5.31 9.28
CA VAL A 446 6.59 -5.71 10.47
C VAL A 446 7.75 -6.62 10.04
N GLY A 447 8.99 -6.14 10.11
CA GLY A 447 10.16 -7.01 9.95
C GLY A 447 11.48 -6.42 9.45
N THR A 448 11.57 -5.18 8.94
CA THR A 448 12.89 -4.63 8.53
C THR A 448 13.04 -3.10 8.60
N THR A 449 12.90 -2.52 9.80
CA THR A 449 12.93 -1.06 9.99
C THR A 449 14.32 -0.45 10.24
N ARG A 450 15.33 -1.27 10.57
CA ARG A 450 16.63 -0.80 11.08
C ARG A 450 17.54 -0.09 10.06
N TRP A 451 17.24 -0.16 8.77
CA TRP A 451 18.00 0.50 7.70
C TRP A 451 17.29 1.74 7.16
N LEU A 452 16.08 2.02 7.66
CA LEU A 452 15.26 3.12 7.17
C LEU A 452 15.87 4.46 7.56
N ALA A 453 15.88 5.38 6.60
CA ALA A 453 16.24 6.76 6.85
C ALA A 453 15.23 7.43 7.81
N PRO A 454 15.65 8.40 8.64
CA PRO A 454 14.79 9.07 9.62
C PRO A 454 13.53 9.70 9.00
N GLU A 455 13.60 10.25 7.79
CA GLU A 455 12.47 10.80 7.06
C GLU A 455 11.44 9.75 6.65
N ILE A 456 11.88 8.56 6.24
CA ILE A 456 10.97 7.45 5.96
C ILE A 456 10.37 6.96 7.28
N ALA A 457 11.18 6.83 8.33
CA ALA A 457 10.72 6.42 9.65
C ALA A 457 9.63 7.36 10.22
N ARG A 458 9.72 8.67 9.93
CA ARG A 458 8.74 9.69 10.34
C ARG A 458 7.48 9.71 9.47
N GLY A 459 7.42 8.91 8.40
CA GLY A 459 6.28 8.90 7.49
C GLY A 459 6.21 10.13 6.61
N GLU A 460 7.34 10.79 6.31
CA GLU A 460 7.33 11.92 5.40
C GLU A 460 6.95 11.46 3.98
N GLY A 461 5.93 12.10 3.40
CA GLY A 461 5.45 11.76 2.05
C GLY A 461 6.40 12.15 0.92
N LYS A 462 7.42 12.97 1.19
CA LYS A 462 8.43 13.42 0.21
C LYS A 462 9.82 13.06 0.72
N TYR A 463 10.56 12.27 -0.07
CA TYR A 463 11.96 11.92 0.18
C TYR A 463 12.68 11.73 -1.16
N THR A 464 14.01 11.81 -1.13
CA THR A 464 14.87 11.75 -2.32
C THR A 464 15.70 10.47 -2.34
N GLU A 465 16.54 10.30 -3.35
CA GLU A 465 17.53 9.23 -3.45
C GLU A 465 18.51 9.18 -2.27
N ALA A 466 18.58 10.25 -1.46
CA ALA A 466 19.35 10.33 -0.23
C ALA A 466 18.95 9.28 0.83
N VAL A 467 17.75 8.70 0.73
CA VAL A 467 17.32 7.60 1.62
C VAL A 467 18.16 6.35 1.42
N ASP A 468 18.54 6.05 0.17
CA ASP A 468 19.38 4.90 -0.16
C ASP A 468 20.82 5.12 0.34
N VAL A 469 21.30 6.35 0.30
CA VAL A 469 22.63 6.72 0.85
C VAL A 469 22.66 6.52 2.37
N TYR A 470 21.58 6.85 3.07
CA TYR A 470 21.47 6.57 4.51
C TYR A 470 21.55 5.08 4.80
N SER A 471 20.74 4.27 4.10
CA SER A 471 20.76 2.82 4.25
C SER A 471 22.11 2.20 3.91
N PHE A 472 22.82 2.75 2.91
CA PHE A 472 24.20 2.37 2.61
C PHE A 472 25.16 2.66 3.76
N GLY A 473 25.02 3.81 4.43
CA GLY A 473 25.77 4.13 5.65
C GLY A 473 25.53 3.11 6.77
N ILE A 474 24.30 2.65 6.95
CA ILE A 474 23.97 1.56 7.89
C ILE A 474 24.65 0.25 7.47
N ILE A 475 24.68 -0.09 6.18
CA ILE A 475 25.39 -1.28 5.67
C ILE A 475 26.90 -1.20 5.93
N LEU A 476 27.52 -0.01 5.83
CA LEU A 476 28.93 0.17 6.21
C LEU A 476 29.18 -0.17 7.68
N SER A 477 28.24 0.17 8.57
CA SER A 477 28.33 -0.20 10.00
C SER A 477 28.24 -1.71 10.21
N GLU A 478 27.43 -2.42 9.41
CA GLU A 478 27.36 -3.88 9.46
C GLU A 478 28.65 -4.54 8.95
N LEU A 479 29.20 -4.04 7.84
CA LEU A 479 30.49 -4.51 7.33
C LEU A 479 31.61 -4.29 8.34
N ASP A 480 31.53 -3.22 9.12
CA ASP A 480 32.53 -2.94 10.15
C ASP A 480 32.36 -3.81 11.39
N THR A 481 31.17 -3.84 11.98
CA THR A 481 30.90 -4.48 13.27
C THR A 481 30.57 -5.96 13.17
N HIS A 482 30.10 -6.41 12.00
CA HIS A 482 29.43 -7.68 11.76
C HIS A 482 28.20 -7.90 12.66
N GLN A 483 27.66 -6.86 13.29
CA GLN A 483 26.46 -6.93 14.12
C GLN A 483 25.24 -6.48 13.33
N LEU A 484 24.03 -6.80 13.80
CA LEU A 484 22.84 -6.13 13.32
C LEU A 484 22.91 -4.63 13.70
N PRO A 485 22.37 -3.71 12.87
CA PRO A 485 22.33 -2.31 13.23
C PRO A 485 21.63 -2.12 14.58
N PHE A 486 22.21 -1.28 15.45
CA PHE A 486 21.73 -1.00 16.80
C PHE A 486 21.66 -2.22 17.74
N ALA A 487 22.49 -3.25 17.51
CA ALA A 487 22.56 -4.42 18.40
C ALA A 487 23.02 -4.09 19.84
N ASP A 488 23.75 -2.99 20.00
CA ASP A 488 24.25 -2.49 21.28
C ASP A 488 23.29 -1.51 21.96
N ALA A 489 22.22 -1.08 21.28
CA ALA A 489 21.24 -0.15 21.82
C ALA A 489 20.40 -0.81 22.90
N LYS A 490 20.42 -0.24 24.11
CA LYS A 490 19.78 -0.78 25.31
C LYS A 490 18.97 0.30 26.03
N THR A 491 17.89 -0.11 26.70
CA THR A 491 17.11 0.78 27.56
C THR A 491 17.97 1.27 28.73
N HIS A 492 17.96 2.59 28.96
CA HIS A 492 18.65 3.20 30.09
C HIS A 492 18.15 2.60 31.42
N GLY A 493 19.10 2.22 32.28
CA GLY A 493 18.83 1.68 33.62
C GLY A 493 18.57 0.17 33.71
N THR A 494 18.00 -0.47 32.67
CA THR A 494 17.72 -1.92 32.70
C THR A 494 18.70 -2.76 31.89
N GLY A 495 19.38 -2.18 30.90
CA GLY A 495 20.33 -2.88 30.04
C GLY A 495 19.70 -3.86 29.06
N ILE A 496 18.36 -3.86 28.95
CA ILE A 496 17.61 -4.70 28.00
C ILE A 496 17.77 -4.14 26.59
N PRO A 497 18.03 -4.97 25.56
CA PRO A 497 18.10 -4.51 24.17
C PRO A 497 16.79 -3.83 23.71
N LEU A 498 16.92 -2.75 22.94
CA LEU A 498 15.77 -2.05 22.38
C LEU A 498 15.05 -2.92 21.33
N ASN A 499 13.72 -2.88 21.34
CA ASN A 499 12.91 -3.48 20.28
C ASN A 499 12.92 -2.62 19.01
N ASP A 500 12.49 -3.17 17.89
CA ASP A 500 12.55 -2.51 16.58
C ASP A 500 11.75 -1.19 16.52
N MET A 501 10.66 -1.07 17.28
CA MET A 501 9.85 0.16 17.34
C MET A 501 10.56 1.28 18.11
N ALA A 502 11.19 0.94 19.24
CA ALA A 502 11.98 1.88 20.04
C ALA A 502 13.23 2.35 19.27
N ILE A 503 13.86 1.45 18.51
CA ILE A 503 14.96 1.80 17.60
C ILE A 503 14.47 2.75 16.53
N LEU A 504 13.35 2.44 15.87
CA LEU A 504 12.78 3.30 14.83
C LEU A 504 12.46 4.70 15.38
N GLN A 505 11.88 4.76 16.58
CA GLN A 505 11.59 6.02 17.26
C GLN A 505 12.87 6.80 17.57
N GLY A 506 13.90 6.16 18.14
CA GLY A 506 15.17 6.81 18.45
C GLY A 506 15.92 7.30 17.21
N VAL A 507 15.85 6.56 16.10
CA VAL A 507 16.41 6.99 14.81
C VAL A 507 15.62 8.18 14.26
N SER A 508 14.30 8.15 14.36
CA SER A 508 13.42 9.22 13.87
C SER A 508 13.61 10.54 14.64
N SER A 509 13.91 10.49 15.94
CA SER A 509 14.21 11.67 16.76
C SER A 509 15.66 12.14 16.65
N GLY A 510 16.53 11.31 16.06
CA GLY A 510 17.97 11.56 16.00
C GLY A 510 18.73 11.29 17.31
N GLU A 511 18.06 10.72 18.30
CA GLU A 511 18.65 10.35 19.60
C GLU A 511 19.50 9.07 19.49
N LEU A 512 19.19 8.21 18.52
CA LEU A 512 19.89 6.95 18.30
C LEU A 512 20.71 7.00 17.02
N VAL A 513 22.02 6.78 17.14
CA VAL A 513 22.97 6.69 16.05
C VAL A 513 23.65 5.33 16.10
N VAL A 514 23.88 4.71 14.93
CA VAL A 514 24.54 3.40 14.88
C VAL A 514 26.00 3.50 15.32
N THR A 515 26.45 2.48 16.04
CA THR A 515 27.82 2.40 16.53
C THR A 515 28.74 1.76 15.49
N MET A 516 29.92 2.36 15.28
CA MET A 516 31.04 1.77 14.53
C MET A 516 32.01 1.10 15.50
N SER A 517 32.76 0.09 15.05
CA SER A 517 33.78 -0.56 15.88
C SER A 517 34.93 0.40 16.17
N PRO A 518 35.60 0.28 17.35
CA PRO A 518 36.78 1.08 17.67
C PRO A 518 37.97 0.88 16.70
N THR A 519 37.92 -0.19 15.89
CA THR A 519 38.93 -0.53 14.89
C THR A 519 38.56 -0.06 13.48
N CYS A 520 37.43 0.63 13.31
CA CYS A 520 37.04 1.20 12.03
C CYS A 520 38.08 2.25 11.58
N PRO A 521 38.55 2.21 10.32
CA PRO A 521 39.35 3.30 9.78
C PRO A 521 38.62 4.64 9.87
N ARG A 522 39.34 5.69 10.27
CA ARG A 522 38.73 6.99 10.63
C ARG A 522 38.03 7.65 9.45
N ASN A 523 38.65 7.58 8.27
CA ASN A 523 38.09 8.16 7.06
C ASN A 523 36.85 7.40 6.58
N LEU A 524 36.82 6.08 6.74
CA LEU A 524 35.65 5.26 6.47
C LEU A 524 34.51 5.57 7.46
N GLU A 525 34.82 5.70 8.75
CA GLU A 525 33.85 6.10 9.77
C GLU A 525 33.26 7.48 9.45
N ALA A 526 34.10 8.45 9.10
CA ALA A 526 33.67 9.79 8.73
C ALA A 526 32.73 9.76 7.50
N LEU A 527 33.05 8.96 6.48
CA LEU A 527 32.19 8.78 5.32
C LEU A 527 30.85 8.15 5.70
N ALA A 528 30.85 7.09 6.51
CA ALA A 528 29.63 6.43 6.97
C ALA A 528 28.75 7.40 7.77
N ARG A 529 29.34 8.21 8.66
CA ARG A 529 28.61 9.23 9.44
C ARG A 529 27.98 10.30 8.56
N ARG A 530 28.65 10.75 7.49
CA ARG A 530 28.05 11.69 6.52
C ARG A 530 26.89 11.05 5.75
N CYS A 531 27.02 9.79 5.35
CA CYS A 531 25.92 9.05 4.73
C CYS A 531 24.70 8.97 5.65
N MET A 532 24.92 8.86 6.96
CA MET A 532 23.86 8.75 7.98
C MET A 532 23.44 10.09 8.61
N SER A 533 23.69 11.21 7.93
CA SER A 533 23.22 12.53 8.40
C SER A 533 21.69 12.53 8.57
N LEU A 534 21.21 13.17 9.65
CA LEU A 534 19.77 13.37 9.88
C LEU A 534 19.14 14.22 8.79
N ASP A 535 19.81 15.31 8.39
CA ASP A 535 19.42 16.14 7.26
C ASP A 535 19.80 15.42 5.94
N PRO A 536 18.82 15.04 5.09
CA PRO A 536 19.09 14.38 3.82
C PRO A 536 19.93 15.22 2.86
N SER A 537 19.84 16.55 2.92
CA SER A 537 20.60 17.45 2.04
C SER A 537 22.10 17.48 2.33
N GLN A 538 22.49 17.09 3.54
CA GLN A 538 23.89 17.00 3.97
C GLN A 538 24.52 15.64 3.61
N ARG A 539 23.73 14.68 3.13
CA ARG A 539 24.25 13.38 2.71
C ARG A 539 24.94 13.56 1.35
N PRO A 540 26.12 12.93 1.14
CA PRO A 540 26.78 12.94 -0.17
C PRO A 540 25.92 12.21 -1.20
N LEU A 541 26.06 12.59 -2.47
CA LEU A 541 25.46 11.81 -3.56
C LEU A 541 26.13 10.43 -3.63
N ALA A 542 25.40 9.40 -4.10
CA ALA A 542 25.96 8.06 -4.26
C ALA A 542 27.26 8.06 -5.08
N ALA A 543 27.34 8.89 -6.12
CA ALA A 543 28.55 9.05 -6.95
C ALA A 543 29.74 9.63 -6.17
N GLN A 544 29.49 10.55 -5.22
CA GLN A 544 30.52 11.09 -4.34
C GLN A 544 31.01 10.01 -3.36
N VAL A 545 30.10 9.23 -2.77
CA VAL A 545 30.46 8.09 -1.91
C VAL A 545 31.30 7.07 -2.69
N ALA A 546 30.92 6.75 -3.92
CA ALA A 546 31.65 5.83 -4.80
C ALA A 546 33.06 6.33 -5.12
N TYR A 547 33.24 7.64 -5.31
CA TYR A 547 34.55 8.27 -5.47
C TYR A 547 35.37 8.18 -4.18
N GLU A 548 34.78 8.50 -3.03
CA GLU A 548 35.47 8.49 -1.75
C GLU A 548 35.92 7.09 -1.30
N LEU A 549 35.12 6.04 -1.56
CA LEU A 549 35.49 4.65 -1.29
C LEU A 549 36.68 4.14 -2.12
N ARG A 550 37.12 4.91 -3.11
CA ARG A 550 38.28 4.59 -3.97
C ARG A 550 39.49 5.45 -3.66
N LYS A 551 39.39 6.38 -2.71
CA LYS A 551 40.54 7.17 -2.30
C LYS A 551 41.58 6.29 -1.58
N PRO A 552 42.87 6.49 -1.86
CA PRO A 552 43.94 5.67 -1.29
C PRO A 552 44.09 5.82 0.23
N ASP A 553 43.59 6.92 0.80
CA ASP A 553 43.63 7.22 2.23
C ASP A 553 42.38 6.77 3.00
N LEU A 554 41.40 6.12 2.34
CA LEU A 554 40.14 5.73 2.98
C LEU A 554 40.35 4.84 4.21
N LEU A 555 41.33 3.94 4.16
CA LEU A 555 41.59 2.95 5.20
C LEU A 555 42.73 3.32 6.15
N LEU A 556 43.25 4.55 6.04
CA LEU A 556 44.33 5.07 6.89
C LEU A 556 43.85 5.55 8.27
#